data_AF-A0A7Y9RKI2-F1
#
_entry.id   AF-A0A7Y9RKI2-F1
#
_cell.length_a   1.000
_cell.length_b   1.000
_cell.length_c   1.000
_cell.angle_alpha   90.00
_cell.angle_beta   90.00
_cell.angle_gamma   90.00
#
_symmetry.space_group_name_H-M   'P 1'
#
loop_
_entity.id
_entity.type
_entity.pdbx_description
1 polymer ?
#
loop_
_entity_poly.entity_id
_entity_poly.type
_entity_poly.pdbx_seq_one_letter_code
_entity_poly.pdbx_strand_id
1 'polypeptide(L)'
;MPSILPSQIVAAIDSMFGVDRNEIDGRAVKHIHKVQVHALLTMLNEVPPALIDLNAQDYLEYSQCRAVLATKLPAWNLGDIAPANSVGGKDVIERIRRLMLKCRDQLPPPEPELPFIAEDDVRLGLEDRIQAAWTDFNVREWMGATIIAGHVIEALLLWAVKKRGGDVPFKKPPDELHLHDLISEASKRGLITPECKQLADLAKDARNLIHPGKATRSGATCSRATALTALSAIYTIAEGLKSAGST
;
A
#
# COMPACT_ATOMS: atom_id res chain seq x y z
N MET A 1 9.47 6.19 15.08
CA MET A 1 10.82 5.77 14.64
C MET A 1 10.77 5.64 13.13
N PRO A 2 11.83 5.99 12.38
CA PRO A 2 11.85 5.80 10.93
C PRO A 2 11.67 4.32 10.61
N SER A 3 10.69 3.98 9.76
CA SER A 3 10.48 2.61 9.29
C SER A 3 11.57 2.22 8.29
N ILE A 4 12.14 1.02 8.43
CA ILE A 4 13.16 0.53 7.48
C ILE A 4 12.46 -0.15 6.30
N LEU A 5 12.89 0.17 5.08
CA LEU A 5 12.37 -0.42 3.85
C LEU A 5 13.15 -1.70 3.46
N PRO A 6 12.52 -2.66 2.76
CA PRO A 6 13.21 -3.83 2.23
C PRO A 6 14.47 -3.52 1.40
N SER A 7 14.47 -2.50 0.54
CA SER A 7 15.68 -2.10 -0.22
C SER A 7 16.79 -1.54 0.66
N GLN A 8 16.44 -0.88 1.77
CA GLN A 8 17.43 -0.41 2.74
C GLN A 8 18.10 -1.60 3.44
N ILE A 9 17.36 -2.69 3.69
CA ILE A 9 17.96 -3.95 4.15
C ILE A 9 18.94 -4.50 3.09
N VAL A 10 18.56 -4.51 1.81
CA VAL A 10 19.43 -4.97 0.73
C VAL A 10 20.72 -4.14 0.68
N ALA A 11 20.60 -2.80 0.68
CA ALA A 11 21.74 -1.89 0.68
C ALA A 11 22.63 -2.07 1.92
N ALA A 12 22.03 -2.29 3.08
CA ALA A 12 22.75 -2.55 4.32
C ALA A 12 23.49 -3.89 4.27
N ILE A 13 22.89 -4.94 3.69
CA ILE A 13 23.57 -6.22 3.47
C ILE A 13 24.76 -6.03 2.53
N ASP A 14 24.58 -5.33 1.41
CA ASP A 14 25.64 -5.08 0.44
C ASP A 14 26.81 -4.31 1.07
N SER A 15 26.51 -3.34 1.93
CA SER A 15 27.52 -2.58 2.67
C SER A 15 28.23 -3.40 3.76
N MET A 16 27.50 -4.19 4.54
CA MET A 16 28.04 -4.93 5.69
C MET A 16 28.77 -6.23 5.31
N PHE A 17 28.32 -6.89 4.23
CA PHE A 17 28.73 -8.25 3.89
C PHE A 17 29.28 -8.40 2.47
N GLY A 18 29.25 -7.33 1.66
CA GLY A 18 29.75 -7.29 0.29
C GLY A 18 28.68 -7.63 -0.76
N VAL A 19 28.87 -7.09 -1.98
CA VAL A 19 27.90 -7.13 -3.08
C VAL A 19 27.92 -8.45 -3.87
N ASP A 20 29.03 -9.20 -3.84
CA ASP A 20 29.27 -10.40 -4.65
C ASP A 20 28.99 -11.72 -3.91
N ARG A 21 28.13 -11.72 -2.87
CA ARG A 21 27.75 -12.95 -2.16
C ARG A 21 26.92 -13.85 -3.07
N ASN A 22 27.44 -15.03 -3.40
CA ASN A 22 26.71 -16.03 -4.17
C ASN A 22 26.00 -17.05 -3.28
N GLU A 23 24.91 -17.63 -3.79
CA GLU A 23 24.11 -18.65 -3.08
C GLU A 23 24.89 -19.88 -2.64
N ILE A 24 25.92 -20.21 -3.42
CA ILE A 24 26.79 -21.39 -3.32
C ILE A 24 28.11 -21.01 -2.64
N ASP A 25 28.34 -19.72 -2.37
CA ASP A 25 29.60 -19.25 -1.83
C ASP A 25 29.75 -19.79 -0.40
N GLY A 26 30.71 -20.71 -0.22
CA GLY A 26 31.02 -21.35 1.06
C GLY A 26 31.58 -20.38 2.12
N ARG A 27 31.45 -19.07 1.91
CA ARG A 27 31.78 -17.99 2.83
C ARG A 27 30.70 -17.85 3.90
N ALA A 28 30.48 -18.93 4.63
CA ALA A 28 29.51 -18.96 5.71
C ALA A 28 29.79 -17.81 6.70
N VAL A 29 28.72 -17.17 7.16
CA VAL A 29 28.82 -16.10 8.16
C VAL A 29 29.43 -16.67 9.44
N LYS A 30 30.52 -16.06 9.91
CA LYS A 30 31.27 -16.46 11.12
C LYS A 30 31.15 -15.43 12.24
N HIS A 31 31.64 -15.80 13.43
CA HIS A 31 31.70 -14.97 14.64
C HIS A 31 32.32 -13.57 14.43
N ILE A 32 33.23 -13.39 13.47
CA ILE A 32 33.79 -12.07 13.13
C ILE A 32 32.73 -11.06 12.65
N HIS A 33 31.58 -11.53 12.14
CA HIS A 33 30.48 -10.71 11.67
C HIS A 33 29.40 -10.48 12.72
N LYS A 34 29.64 -10.83 13.99
CA LYS A 34 28.61 -10.78 15.05
C LYS A 34 27.94 -9.41 15.18
N VAL A 35 28.69 -8.32 14.97
CA VAL A 35 28.18 -6.95 15.04
C VAL A 35 27.23 -6.67 13.89
N GLN A 36 27.62 -7.05 12.67
CA GLN A 36 26.83 -6.89 11.45
C GLN A 36 25.55 -7.74 11.50
N VAL A 37 25.64 -8.98 12.03
CA VAL A 37 24.47 -9.85 12.21
C VAL A 37 23.51 -9.27 13.25
N HIS A 38 24.01 -8.72 14.34
CA HIS A 38 23.17 -8.03 15.33
C HIS A 38 22.45 -6.83 14.70
N ALA A 39 23.18 -5.96 14.00
CA ALA A 39 22.59 -4.81 13.31
C ALA A 39 21.52 -5.22 12.29
N LEU A 40 21.80 -6.24 11.46
CA LEU A 40 20.84 -6.75 10.48
C LEU A 40 19.56 -7.27 11.14
N LEU A 41 19.66 -8.06 12.23
CA LEU A 41 18.48 -8.56 12.94
C LEU A 41 17.64 -7.42 13.54
N THR A 42 18.29 -6.39 14.07
CA THR A 42 17.60 -5.18 14.55
C THR A 42 16.86 -4.50 13.40
N MET A 43 17.53 -4.27 12.27
CA MET A 43 16.90 -3.63 11.11
C MET A 43 15.72 -4.43 10.56
N LEU A 44 15.86 -5.76 10.48
CA LEU A 44 14.78 -6.65 10.03
C LEU A 44 13.53 -6.60 10.94
N ASN A 45 13.70 -6.28 12.22
CA ASN A 45 12.57 -6.10 13.14
C ASN A 45 11.86 -4.75 12.94
N GLU A 46 12.54 -3.78 12.33
CA GLU A 46 12.01 -2.44 12.04
C GLU A 46 11.36 -2.34 10.65
N VAL A 47 11.44 -3.41 9.85
CA VAL A 47 10.69 -3.52 8.58
C VAL A 47 9.20 -3.70 8.89
N PRO A 48 8.31 -2.81 8.40
CA PRO A 48 6.88 -2.98 8.59
C PRO A 48 6.41 -4.34 8.08
N PRO A 49 5.65 -5.14 8.85
CA PRO A 49 5.20 -6.47 8.44
C PRO A 49 4.45 -6.47 7.11
N ALA A 50 3.77 -5.37 6.81
CA ALA A 50 3.03 -5.19 5.59
C ALA A 50 3.96 -5.18 4.34
N LEU A 51 5.20 -4.67 4.45
CA LEU A 51 6.18 -4.70 3.35
C LEU A 51 6.80 -6.08 3.13
N ILE A 52 6.60 -7.05 4.03
CA ILE A 52 7.05 -8.44 3.87
C ILE A 52 6.02 -9.22 3.04
N ASP A 53 5.88 -8.85 1.77
CA ASP A 53 4.96 -9.46 0.79
C ASP A 53 5.58 -10.71 0.15
N LEU A 54 5.78 -11.76 0.96
CA LEU A 54 6.33 -13.05 0.53
C LEU A 54 5.24 -14.12 0.46
N ASN A 55 5.34 -15.04 -0.51
CA ASN A 55 4.50 -16.25 -0.49
C ASN A 55 4.87 -17.15 0.70
N ALA A 56 4.03 -18.15 0.99
CA ALA A 56 4.21 -19.02 2.16
C ALA A 56 5.58 -19.72 2.21
N GLN A 57 6.10 -20.16 1.07
CA GLN A 57 7.38 -20.85 0.98
C GLN A 57 8.55 -19.90 1.24
N ASP A 58 8.53 -18.73 0.59
CA ASP A 58 9.53 -17.67 0.78
C ASP A 58 9.52 -17.12 2.21
N TYR A 59 8.34 -17.00 2.82
CA TYR A 59 8.19 -16.55 4.20
C TYR A 59 8.73 -17.59 5.22
N LEU A 60 8.54 -18.88 4.94
CA LEU A 60 9.13 -19.95 5.75
C LEU A 60 10.66 -19.90 5.69
N GLU A 61 11.22 -19.74 4.50
CA GLU A 61 12.68 -19.62 4.31
C GLU A 61 13.23 -18.37 5.00
N TYR A 62 12.54 -17.23 4.89
CA TYR A 62 12.86 -16.00 5.61
C TYR A 62 12.91 -16.22 7.13
N SER A 63 11.89 -16.89 7.67
CA SER A 63 11.77 -17.19 9.10
C SER A 63 12.89 -18.10 9.58
N GLN A 64 13.24 -19.13 8.79
CA GLN A 64 14.36 -20.03 9.09
C GLN A 64 15.70 -19.28 9.10
N CYS A 65 15.95 -18.41 8.13
CA CYS A 65 17.19 -17.62 8.07
C CYS A 65 17.33 -16.73 9.32
N ARG A 66 16.26 -16.05 9.72
CA ARG A 66 16.23 -15.25 10.96
C ARG A 66 16.50 -16.10 12.20
N ALA A 67 15.85 -17.26 12.30
CA ALA A 67 16.05 -18.17 13.44
C ALA A 67 17.49 -18.66 13.56
N VAL A 68 18.14 -18.99 12.44
CA VAL A 68 19.56 -19.41 12.44
C VAL A 68 20.45 -18.29 12.97
N LEU A 69 20.30 -17.07 12.45
CA LEU A 69 21.11 -15.93 12.87
C LEU A 69 20.85 -15.57 14.35
N ALA A 70 19.59 -15.55 14.75
CA ALA A 70 19.18 -15.26 16.13
C ALA A 70 19.69 -16.31 17.14
N THR A 71 19.83 -17.58 16.72
CA THR A 71 20.40 -18.64 17.55
C THR A 71 21.92 -18.58 17.60
N LYS A 72 22.56 -18.24 16.48
CA LYS A 72 24.03 -18.21 16.37
C LYS A 72 24.66 -17.00 17.05
N LEU A 73 24.00 -15.85 17.02
CA LEU A 73 24.50 -14.63 17.66
C LEU A 73 24.84 -14.79 19.15
N PRO A 74 23.95 -15.31 20.03
CA PRO A 74 24.30 -15.54 21.44
C PRO A 74 25.38 -16.61 21.60
N ALA A 75 25.43 -17.65 20.76
CA ALA A 75 26.50 -18.65 20.82
C ALA A 75 27.88 -18.03 20.52
N TRP A 76 27.98 -17.14 19.54
CA TRP A 76 29.22 -16.41 19.24
C TRP A 76 29.63 -15.46 20.38
N ASN A 77 28.68 -14.91 21.13
CA ASN A 77 28.97 -14.11 22.32
C ASN A 77 29.58 -14.95 23.46
N LEU A 78 29.27 -16.25 23.49
CA LEU A 78 29.83 -17.22 24.44
C LEU A 78 31.14 -17.87 23.95
N GLY A 79 31.65 -17.45 22.78
CA GLY A 79 32.92 -17.94 22.24
C GLY A 79 32.79 -19.07 21.21
N ASP A 80 31.58 -19.42 20.75
CA ASP A 80 31.45 -20.30 19.57
C ASP A 80 32.12 -19.63 18.36
N ILE A 81 32.90 -20.40 17.60
CA ILE A 81 33.55 -19.95 16.37
C ILE A 81 32.94 -20.60 15.13
N ALA A 82 32.04 -21.58 15.31
CA ALA A 82 31.40 -22.28 14.22
C ALA A 82 30.56 -21.31 13.37
N PRO A 83 30.58 -21.46 12.04
CA PRO A 83 29.78 -20.62 11.17
C PRO A 83 28.27 -20.79 11.41
N ALA A 84 27.49 -19.84 10.91
CA ALA A 84 26.05 -19.95 10.83
C ALA A 84 25.68 -21.09 9.87
N ASN A 85 24.66 -21.87 10.26
CA ASN A 85 24.20 -22.98 9.44
C ASN A 85 23.55 -22.46 8.16
N SER A 86 23.75 -23.16 7.06
CA SER A 86 23.02 -22.88 5.82
C SER A 86 21.56 -23.28 5.94
N VAL A 87 20.64 -22.53 5.31
CA VAL A 87 19.23 -22.92 5.18
C VAL A 87 19.05 -23.51 3.79
N GLY A 88 18.68 -24.79 3.66
CA GLY A 88 18.56 -25.45 2.35
C GLY A 88 19.88 -25.53 1.56
N GLY A 89 21.03 -25.67 2.25
CA GLY A 89 22.36 -25.77 1.63
C GLY A 89 22.92 -24.44 1.10
N LYS A 90 22.34 -23.32 1.53
CA LYS A 90 22.50 -21.99 0.95
C LYS A 90 22.86 -20.93 2.03
N ASP A 91 23.67 -19.93 1.67
CA ASP A 91 24.10 -18.84 2.60
C ASP A 91 22.91 -18.01 3.09
N VAL A 92 22.80 -17.85 4.41
CA VAL A 92 21.63 -17.23 5.06
C VAL A 92 21.50 -15.73 4.81
N ILE A 93 22.62 -15.01 4.64
CA ILE A 93 22.60 -13.56 4.42
C ILE A 93 22.17 -13.26 2.99
N GLU A 94 22.76 -13.97 2.02
CA GLU A 94 22.35 -13.85 0.61
C GLU A 94 20.89 -14.27 0.42
N ARG A 95 20.40 -15.23 1.21
CA ARG A 95 19.01 -15.63 1.15
C ARG A 95 18.05 -14.57 1.68
N ILE A 96 18.37 -13.94 2.82
CA ILE A 96 17.62 -12.77 3.31
C ILE A 96 17.63 -11.67 2.26
N ARG A 97 18.79 -11.35 1.66
CA ARG A 97 18.91 -10.34 0.61
C ARG A 97 17.98 -10.60 -0.57
N ARG A 98 17.97 -11.83 -1.10
CA ARG A 98 17.09 -12.23 -2.20
C ARG A 98 15.61 -12.15 -1.85
N LEU A 99 15.25 -12.51 -0.63
CA LEU A 99 13.88 -12.43 -0.16
C LEU A 99 13.45 -10.97 -0.02
N MET A 100 14.31 -10.09 0.50
CA MET A 100 14.03 -8.65 0.56
C MET A 100 13.92 -7.99 -0.83
N LEU A 101 14.65 -8.48 -1.83
CA LEU A 101 14.50 -8.04 -3.23
C LEU A 101 13.13 -8.40 -3.84
N LYS A 102 12.44 -9.43 -3.30
CA LYS A 102 11.07 -9.77 -3.73
C LYS A 102 10.02 -8.89 -3.05
N CYS A 103 10.35 -8.36 -1.87
CA CYS A 103 9.50 -7.43 -1.15
C CYS A 103 9.46 -6.08 -1.85
N ARG A 104 8.36 -5.36 -1.70
CA ARG A 104 8.20 -4.01 -2.24
C ARG A 104 8.58 -3.00 -1.17
N ASP A 105 9.21 -1.91 -1.57
CA ASP A 105 9.43 -0.75 -0.69
C ASP A 105 8.17 0.07 -0.44
N GLN A 106 7.12 -0.21 -1.21
CA GLN A 106 5.85 0.48 -1.15
C GLN A 106 4.73 -0.55 -1.22
N LEU A 107 3.80 -0.44 -0.29
CA LEU A 107 2.48 -1.02 -0.41
C LEU A 107 1.52 0.08 -0.89
N PRO A 108 0.47 -0.36 -1.62
CA PRO A 108 0.03 0.04 -2.98
C PRO A 108 0.76 1.23 -3.67
N PRO A 109 0.39 1.67 -4.91
CA PRO A 109 1.01 2.87 -5.48
C PRO A 109 0.85 4.05 -4.50
N PRO A 110 1.78 5.03 -4.48
CA PRO A 110 1.65 6.18 -3.61
C PRO A 110 0.25 6.73 -3.77
N GLU A 111 -0.44 6.88 -2.64
CA GLU A 111 -1.78 7.45 -2.57
C GLU A 111 -1.79 8.74 -3.40
N PRO A 112 -2.83 9.01 -4.22
CA PRO A 112 -2.83 10.22 -5.02
C PRO A 112 -2.76 11.41 -4.07
N GLU A 113 -1.61 12.08 -4.05
CA GLU A 113 -1.47 13.36 -3.39
C GLU A 113 -2.48 14.31 -4.03
N LEU A 114 -3.09 15.17 -3.21
CA LEU A 114 -4.14 16.07 -3.66
C LEU A 114 -3.67 17.54 -3.65
N PRO A 115 -2.53 17.90 -4.30
CA PRO A 115 -1.94 19.24 -4.19
C PRO A 115 -2.82 20.33 -4.84
N PHE A 116 -3.83 19.94 -5.62
CA PHE A 116 -4.81 20.85 -6.20
C PHE A 116 -5.87 21.32 -5.19
N ILE A 117 -5.93 20.71 -3.99
CA ILE A 117 -6.77 21.13 -2.87
C ILE A 117 -5.92 22.01 -1.96
N ALA A 118 -6.19 23.32 -1.95
CA ALA A 118 -5.40 24.28 -1.18
C ALA A 118 -5.74 24.27 0.31
N GLU A 119 -6.94 23.85 0.68
CA GLU A 119 -7.38 23.77 2.08
C GLU A 119 -6.76 22.55 2.78
N ASP A 120 -5.73 22.79 3.62
CA ASP A 120 -4.99 21.72 4.30
C ASP A 120 -5.88 20.76 5.08
N ASP A 121 -6.87 21.26 5.84
CA ASP A 121 -7.79 20.40 6.61
C ASP A 121 -8.59 19.45 5.70
N VAL A 122 -9.00 19.92 4.51
CA VAL A 122 -9.75 19.11 3.54
C VAL A 122 -8.82 18.12 2.85
N ARG A 123 -7.62 18.58 2.46
CA ARG A 123 -6.62 17.78 1.76
C ARG A 123 -6.13 16.64 2.64
N LEU A 124 -5.65 16.94 3.84
CA LEU A 124 -5.14 15.96 4.79
C LEU A 124 -6.24 14.98 5.21
N GLY A 125 -7.46 15.47 5.45
CA GLY A 125 -8.60 14.61 5.78
C GLY A 125 -9.02 13.67 4.65
N LEU A 126 -8.76 14.01 3.38
CA LEU A 126 -8.97 13.12 2.24
C LEU A 126 -7.83 12.12 2.06
N GLU A 127 -6.58 12.57 2.19
CA GLU A 127 -5.37 11.73 2.15
C GLU A 127 -5.43 10.62 3.23
N ASP A 128 -5.75 10.97 4.48
CA ASP A 128 -5.95 10.01 5.57
C ASP A 128 -7.00 8.93 5.24
N ARG A 129 -8.07 9.31 4.54
CA ARG A 129 -9.14 8.37 4.15
C ARG A 129 -8.73 7.47 2.99
N ILE A 130 -7.92 7.98 2.07
CA ILE A 130 -7.32 7.16 1.01
C ILE A 130 -6.42 6.10 1.66
N GLN A 131 -5.61 6.49 2.64
CA GLN A 131 -4.79 5.57 3.43
C GLN A 131 -5.63 4.53 4.18
N ALA A 132 -6.73 4.94 4.80
CA ALA A 132 -7.64 4.02 5.47
C ALA A 132 -8.26 3.01 4.48
N ALA A 133 -8.68 3.44 3.28
CA ALA A 133 -9.23 2.55 2.26
C ALA A 133 -8.22 1.48 1.81
N TRP A 134 -6.95 1.87 1.66
CA TRP A 134 -5.87 0.93 1.34
C TRP A 134 -5.50 0.01 2.50
N THR A 135 -5.56 0.51 3.73
CA THR A 135 -5.37 -0.31 4.93
C THR A 135 -6.39 -1.44 4.98
N ASP A 136 -7.68 -1.12 4.84
CA ASP A 136 -8.78 -2.10 4.77
C ASP A 136 -8.58 -3.10 3.62
N PHE A 137 -8.15 -2.61 2.44
CA PHE A 137 -7.86 -3.46 1.30
C PHE A 137 -6.76 -4.48 1.60
N ASN A 138 -5.66 -4.04 2.23
CA ASN A 138 -4.51 -4.89 2.52
C ASN A 138 -4.83 -5.97 3.56
N VAL A 139 -5.73 -5.68 4.50
CA VAL A 139 -6.19 -6.67 5.51
C VAL A 139 -7.38 -7.51 5.07
N ARG A 140 -7.76 -7.43 3.77
CA ARG A 140 -8.85 -8.19 3.14
C ARG A 140 -10.26 -7.79 3.59
N GLU A 141 -10.41 -6.60 4.16
CA GLU A 141 -11.70 -6.00 4.52
C GLU A 141 -12.31 -5.28 3.31
N TRP A 142 -12.80 -6.07 2.34
CA TRP A 142 -13.28 -5.55 1.04
C TRP A 142 -14.44 -4.56 1.17
N MET A 143 -15.34 -4.79 2.12
CA MET A 143 -16.47 -3.92 2.37
C MET A 143 -16.01 -2.56 2.91
N GLY A 144 -15.10 -2.56 3.89
CA GLY A 144 -14.50 -1.35 4.45
C GLY A 144 -13.79 -0.53 3.38
N ALA A 145 -12.89 -1.17 2.61
CA ALA A 145 -12.19 -0.55 1.51
C ALA A 145 -13.14 0.09 0.48
N THR A 146 -14.22 -0.62 0.10
CA THR A 146 -15.22 -0.11 -0.86
C THR A 146 -16.00 1.09 -0.30
N ILE A 147 -16.38 1.06 0.98
CA ILE A 147 -17.11 2.15 1.65
C ILE A 147 -16.25 3.41 1.74
N ILE A 148 -15.03 3.26 2.28
CA ILE A 148 -14.12 4.38 2.48
C ILE A 148 -13.75 5.00 1.12
N ALA A 149 -13.43 4.16 0.13
CA ALA A 149 -13.13 4.65 -1.21
C ALA A 149 -14.32 5.41 -1.84
N GLY A 150 -15.53 4.90 -1.69
CA GLY A 150 -16.74 5.59 -2.14
C GLY A 150 -16.99 6.94 -1.45
N HIS A 151 -16.57 7.10 -0.20
CA HIS A 151 -16.63 8.38 0.51
C HIS A 151 -15.56 9.37 0.02
N VAL A 152 -14.35 8.90 -0.28
CA VAL A 152 -13.29 9.73 -0.90
C VAL A 152 -13.76 10.26 -2.26
N ILE A 153 -14.33 9.41 -3.11
CA ILE A 153 -14.88 9.83 -4.42
C ILE A 153 -15.94 10.91 -4.24
N GLU A 154 -16.87 10.71 -3.30
CA GLU A 154 -17.92 11.68 -2.98
C GLU A 154 -17.34 13.03 -2.56
N ALA A 155 -16.36 13.04 -1.67
CA ALA A 155 -15.70 14.24 -1.19
C ALA A 155 -14.87 14.97 -2.27
N LEU A 156 -14.14 14.23 -3.12
CA LEU A 156 -13.40 14.80 -4.25
C LEU A 156 -14.34 15.51 -5.25
N LEU A 157 -15.46 14.86 -5.58
CA LEU A 157 -16.44 15.44 -6.50
C LEU A 157 -17.15 16.63 -5.87
N LEU A 158 -17.50 16.57 -4.58
CA LEU A 158 -18.08 17.71 -3.85
C LEU A 158 -17.13 18.90 -3.85
N TRP A 159 -15.85 18.69 -3.53
CA TRP A 159 -14.84 19.74 -3.58
C TRP A 159 -14.76 20.35 -4.98
N ALA A 160 -14.66 19.52 -6.03
CA ALA A 160 -14.55 19.98 -7.41
C ALA A 160 -15.79 20.81 -7.82
N VAL A 161 -16.99 20.33 -7.47
CA VAL A 161 -18.24 21.02 -7.74
C VAL A 161 -18.31 22.36 -7.02
N LYS A 162 -17.90 22.45 -5.76
CA LYS A 162 -17.93 23.71 -4.99
C LYS A 162 -16.88 24.71 -5.45
N LYS A 163 -15.69 24.26 -5.85
CA LYS A 163 -14.56 25.13 -6.20
C LYS A 163 -14.48 25.49 -7.67
N ARG A 164 -14.94 24.60 -8.55
CA ARG A 164 -14.79 24.72 -10.00
C ARG A 164 -16.10 24.65 -10.76
N GLY A 165 -17.24 24.46 -10.07
CA GLY A 165 -18.54 24.29 -10.70
C GLY A 165 -19.08 25.50 -11.46
N GLY A 166 -18.43 26.66 -11.38
CA GLY A 166 -18.84 27.90 -12.05
C GLY A 166 -20.15 28.47 -11.48
N ASP A 167 -20.68 29.50 -12.15
CA ASP A 167 -21.81 30.29 -11.64
C ASP A 167 -23.19 29.68 -11.93
N VAL A 168 -23.24 28.54 -12.65
CA VAL A 168 -24.52 27.90 -12.99
C VAL A 168 -25.20 27.40 -11.71
N PRO A 169 -26.42 27.89 -11.38
CA PRO A 169 -27.09 27.51 -10.14
C PRO A 169 -27.32 26.01 -10.01
N PHE A 170 -27.08 25.47 -8.83
CA PHE A 170 -27.43 24.09 -8.52
C PHE A 170 -28.93 23.98 -8.21
N LYS A 171 -29.56 22.88 -8.63
CA LYS A 171 -30.97 22.59 -8.27
C LYS A 171 -31.14 22.33 -6.76
N LYS A 172 -30.12 21.79 -6.12
CA LYS A 172 -30.01 21.59 -4.67
C LYS A 172 -28.66 22.13 -4.22
N PRO A 173 -28.52 22.62 -2.98
CA PRO A 173 -27.22 22.98 -2.44
C PRO A 173 -26.20 21.85 -2.64
N PRO A 174 -24.94 22.13 -3.03
CA PRO A 174 -23.93 21.10 -3.24
C PRO A 174 -23.76 20.14 -2.05
N ASP A 175 -23.90 20.64 -0.82
CA ASP A 175 -23.75 19.86 0.41
C ASP A 175 -24.91 18.87 0.66
N GLU A 176 -26.01 18.97 -0.10
CA GLU A 176 -27.14 18.03 -0.07
C GLU A 176 -27.09 17.00 -1.22
N LEU A 177 -26.10 17.10 -2.09
CA LEU A 177 -25.94 16.17 -3.21
C LEU A 177 -25.30 14.87 -2.73
N HIS A 178 -25.88 13.73 -3.10
CA HIS A 178 -25.27 12.42 -2.86
C HIS A 178 -24.34 12.04 -4.00
N LEU A 179 -23.51 11.02 -3.81
CA LEU A 179 -22.56 10.52 -4.81
C LEU A 179 -23.12 10.44 -6.25
N HIS A 180 -24.34 9.93 -6.46
CA HIS A 180 -24.95 9.88 -7.80
C HIS A 180 -25.19 11.27 -8.41
N ASP A 181 -25.68 12.21 -7.60
CA ASP A 181 -25.93 13.58 -8.02
C ASP A 181 -24.61 14.29 -8.31
N LEU A 182 -23.59 14.08 -7.47
CA LEU A 182 -22.25 14.65 -7.62
C LEU A 182 -21.55 14.15 -8.89
N ILE A 183 -21.63 12.85 -9.20
CA ILE A 183 -21.11 12.29 -10.46
C ILE A 183 -21.79 12.98 -11.67
N SER A 184 -23.11 13.12 -11.59
CA SER A 184 -23.91 13.73 -12.65
C SER A 184 -23.59 15.21 -12.84
N GLU A 185 -23.51 15.99 -11.76
CA GLU A 185 -23.20 17.42 -11.81
C GLU A 185 -21.76 17.69 -12.23
N ALA A 186 -20.78 16.94 -11.72
CA ALA A 186 -19.38 17.07 -12.12
C ALA A 186 -19.20 16.77 -13.62
N SER A 187 -19.88 15.72 -14.13
CA SER A 187 -19.82 15.40 -15.56
C SER A 187 -20.50 16.44 -16.44
N LYS A 188 -21.71 16.90 -16.08
CA LYS A 188 -22.44 17.95 -16.83
C LYS A 188 -21.64 19.24 -16.96
N ARG A 189 -20.86 19.57 -15.92
CA ARG A 189 -20.04 20.79 -15.85
C ARG A 189 -18.64 20.60 -16.44
N GLY A 190 -18.32 19.42 -16.99
CA GLY A 190 -17.02 19.13 -17.59
C GLY A 190 -15.87 19.06 -16.59
N LEU A 191 -16.14 18.87 -15.30
CA LEU A 191 -15.13 18.78 -14.25
C LEU A 191 -14.40 17.43 -14.22
N ILE A 192 -15.04 16.40 -14.77
CA ILE A 192 -14.51 15.05 -14.89
C ILE A 192 -14.73 14.53 -16.31
N THR A 193 -13.84 13.67 -16.79
CA THR A 193 -13.95 13.07 -18.13
C THR A 193 -15.04 11.97 -18.17
N PRO A 194 -15.49 11.54 -19.37
CA PRO A 194 -16.39 10.40 -19.50
C PRO A 194 -15.85 9.11 -18.84
N GLU A 195 -14.54 8.88 -18.90
CA GLU A 195 -13.87 7.73 -18.29
C GLU A 195 -13.94 7.82 -16.76
N CYS A 196 -13.67 9.01 -16.19
CA CYS A 196 -13.84 9.27 -14.76
C CYS A 196 -15.28 8.98 -14.32
N LYS A 197 -16.28 9.43 -15.10
CA LYS A 197 -17.69 9.19 -14.83
C LYS A 197 -18.01 7.69 -14.80
N GLN A 198 -17.56 6.94 -15.81
CA GLN A 198 -17.80 5.49 -15.88
C GLN A 198 -17.24 4.75 -14.66
N LEU A 199 -15.99 5.05 -14.28
CA LEU A 199 -15.38 4.46 -13.09
C LEU A 199 -16.09 4.87 -11.80
N ALA A 200 -16.50 6.13 -11.67
CA ALA A 200 -17.27 6.60 -10.51
C ALA A 200 -18.64 5.91 -10.40
N ASP A 201 -19.32 5.67 -11.54
CA ASP A 201 -20.58 4.93 -11.58
C ASP A 201 -20.40 3.47 -11.15
N LEU A 202 -19.32 2.81 -11.60
CA LEU A 202 -18.98 1.45 -11.15
C LEU A 202 -18.65 1.40 -9.65
N ALA A 203 -17.88 2.37 -9.16
CA ALA A 203 -17.55 2.49 -7.73
C ALA A 203 -18.80 2.74 -6.87
N LYS A 204 -19.73 3.57 -7.35
CA LYS A 204 -21.05 3.78 -6.73
C LYS A 204 -21.84 2.47 -6.66
N ASP A 205 -21.88 1.71 -7.75
CA ASP A 205 -22.62 0.45 -7.79
C ASP A 205 -22.00 -0.62 -6.87
N ALA A 206 -20.67 -0.66 -6.78
CA ALA A 206 -19.94 -1.43 -5.77
C ALA A 206 -20.31 -1.01 -4.34
N ARG A 207 -20.28 0.30 -4.02
CA ARG A 207 -20.68 0.83 -2.71
C ARG A 207 -22.13 0.48 -2.38
N ASN A 208 -23.04 0.47 -3.36
CA ASN A 208 -24.44 0.12 -3.14
C ASN A 208 -24.65 -1.34 -2.68
N LEU A 209 -23.67 -2.23 -2.85
CA LEU A 209 -23.72 -3.61 -2.36
C LEU A 209 -23.71 -3.70 -0.82
N ILE A 210 -23.38 -2.62 -0.10
CA ILE A 210 -23.47 -2.58 1.36
C ILE A 210 -24.92 -2.64 1.84
N HIS A 211 -25.87 -2.27 0.98
CA HIS A 211 -27.29 -2.34 1.31
C HIS A 211 -27.77 -3.79 1.17
N PRO A 212 -28.26 -4.43 2.25
CA PRO A 212 -28.64 -5.85 2.21
C PRO A 212 -29.64 -6.17 1.10
N GLY A 213 -30.63 -5.29 0.90
CA GLY A 213 -31.61 -5.48 -0.17
C GLY A 213 -31.02 -5.45 -1.58
N LYS A 214 -29.95 -4.69 -1.83
CA LYS A 214 -29.28 -4.66 -3.14
C LYS A 214 -28.48 -5.95 -3.34
N ALA A 215 -27.67 -6.34 -2.35
CA ALA A 215 -26.88 -7.56 -2.39
C ALA A 215 -27.73 -8.81 -2.60
N THR A 216 -28.86 -8.93 -1.88
CA THR A 216 -29.79 -10.05 -2.04
C THR A 216 -30.41 -10.12 -3.44
N ARG A 217 -30.78 -8.97 -4.02
CA ARG A 217 -31.39 -8.94 -5.37
C ARG A 217 -30.40 -9.22 -6.49
N SER A 218 -29.13 -8.79 -6.36
CA SER A 218 -28.11 -9.01 -7.39
C SER A 218 -27.32 -10.30 -7.21
N GLY A 219 -27.38 -10.93 -6.03
CA GLY A 219 -26.51 -12.06 -5.68
C GLY A 219 -25.03 -11.69 -5.55
N ALA A 220 -24.71 -10.40 -5.52
CA ALA A 220 -23.34 -9.89 -5.49
C ALA A 220 -22.99 -9.37 -4.09
N THR A 221 -21.72 -9.48 -3.72
CA THR A 221 -21.15 -8.98 -2.46
C THR A 221 -19.93 -8.11 -2.72
N CYS A 222 -19.56 -7.30 -1.73
CA CYS A 222 -18.27 -6.63 -1.75
C CYS A 222 -17.15 -7.67 -1.81
N SER A 223 -16.27 -7.53 -2.79
CA SER A 223 -15.17 -8.44 -3.09
C SER A 223 -13.89 -7.65 -3.36
N ARG A 224 -12.77 -8.36 -3.50
CA ARG A 224 -11.51 -7.73 -3.94
C ARG A 224 -11.69 -6.92 -5.23
N ALA A 225 -12.50 -7.41 -6.18
CA ALA A 225 -12.74 -6.72 -7.44
C ALA A 225 -13.48 -5.39 -7.22
N THR A 226 -14.54 -5.38 -6.41
CA THR A 226 -15.30 -4.15 -6.14
C THR A 226 -14.47 -3.10 -5.39
N ALA A 227 -13.62 -3.55 -4.46
CA ALA A 227 -12.71 -2.68 -3.74
C ALA A 227 -11.66 -2.06 -4.68
N LEU A 228 -11.05 -2.85 -5.57
CA LEU A 228 -10.13 -2.34 -6.60
C LEU A 228 -10.82 -1.36 -7.55
N THR A 229 -12.06 -1.63 -7.96
CA THR A 229 -12.84 -0.69 -8.79
C THR A 229 -13.01 0.66 -8.11
N ALA A 230 -13.36 0.67 -6.82
CA ALA A 230 -13.53 1.91 -6.07
C ALA A 230 -12.20 2.65 -5.85
N LEU A 231 -11.13 1.92 -5.55
CA LEU A 231 -9.78 2.50 -5.43
C LEU A 231 -9.32 3.10 -6.76
N SER A 232 -9.43 2.38 -7.88
CA SER A 232 -9.07 2.91 -9.20
C SER A 232 -9.83 4.19 -9.55
N ALA A 233 -11.11 4.28 -9.18
CA ALA A 233 -11.89 5.50 -9.40
C ALA A 233 -11.35 6.72 -8.65
N ILE A 234 -10.80 6.55 -7.43
CA ILE A 234 -10.13 7.64 -6.70
C ILE A 234 -8.96 8.17 -7.53
N TYR A 235 -8.05 7.30 -7.97
CA TYR A 235 -6.85 7.69 -8.71
C TYR A 235 -7.23 8.43 -10.00
N THR A 236 -8.14 7.85 -10.79
CA THR A 236 -8.55 8.46 -12.06
C THR A 236 -9.20 9.83 -11.86
N ILE A 237 -10.04 10.00 -10.83
CA ILE A 237 -10.65 11.30 -10.53
C ILE A 237 -9.60 12.31 -10.04
N ALA A 238 -8.71 11.91 -9.13
CA ALA A 238 -7.66 12.79 -8.62
C ALA A 238 -6.72 13.26 -9.73
N GLU A 239 -6.30 12.35 -10.63
CA GLU A 239 -5.49 12.68 -11.81
C GLU A 239 -6.23 13.60 -12.78
N GLY A 240 -7.52 13.35 -13.03
CA GLY A 240 -8.37 14.19 -13.86
C GLY A 240 -8.50 15.61 -13.31
N LEU A 241 -8.74 15.74 -12.00
CA LEU A 241 -8.85 17.03 -11.31
C LEU A 241 -7.51 17.76 -11.24
N LYS A 242 -6.38 17.06 -11.10
CA LYS A 242 -5.05 17.66 -11.17
C LYS A 242 -4.77 18.25 -12.56
N SER A 243 -5.10 17.50 -13.61
CA SER A 243 -4.86 17.91 -15.00
C SER A 243 -5.72 19.12 -15.40
N ALA A 244 -6.96 19.19 -14.92
CA ALA A 244 -7.87 20.32 -15.18
C ALA A 244 -7.49 21.64 -14.47
N GLY A 245 -6.52 21.62 -13.54
CA GLY A 245 -6.04 22.82 -12.84
C GLY A 245 -4.75 23.42 -13.40
N SER A 246 -4.16 22.83 -14.45
CA SER A 246 -2.87 23.25 -15.04
C SER A 246 -3.00 24.12 -16.30
N THR A 247 -4.19 24.64 -16.57
CA THR A 247 -4.53 25.56 -17.67
C THR A 247 -5.08 26.86 -17.11
#